data_AF-A0A2P6P5G5-F1
#
_entry.id   AF-A0A2P6P5G5-F1
#
_cell.length_a   1.000
_cell.length_b   1.000
_cell.length_c   1.000
_cell.angle_alpha   90.00
_cell.angle_beta   90.00
_cell.angle_gamma   90.00
#
_symmetry.space_group_name_H-M   'P 1'
#
loop_
_entity.id
_entity.type
_entity.pdbx_description
1 polymer ?
#
loop_
_entity_poly.entity_id
_entity_poly.type
_entity_poly.pdbx_seq_one_letter_code
_entity_poly.pdbx_strand_id
1 'polypeptide(L)'
;MEALGFPSLNTHTISCSSFRQRTPTKLPYETSHFSSSSSKPKGPSYRTHHFRRSATRMQADNEDFELKQMRDMAAAKKRWDALIRDGKVKPLTPREAGYAIQLSNKTLLDVRPSAEHKKAWVKGSTWIPIFDVGDEFDVGTLSRKIMGFTMGGWWSGVPTLAYNNQFLSKVDEKFPKDTDLIVACQRGLRSIAACEVLYNAGYRNLFWVQGGLEAAEEEDLVREGPQPFKFAGIGGVSEFLGWTDQQRAAAAKEGWGYRFMFSARLVGVFLIADALFLGSQQLVHYLQDIRSH
;
A
#
# COMPACT_ATOMS: atom_id res chain seq x y z
N MET A 1 35.29 -11.88 -7.49
CA MET A 1 35.21 -10.73 -6.57
C MET A 1 34.84 -9.50 -7.40
N GLU A 2 33.62 -9.39 -7.94
CA GLU A 2 32.28 -9.36 -7.28
C GLU A 2 32.01 -8.00 -6.61
N ALA A 3 30.79 -7.43 -6.65
CA ALA A 3 29.52 -7.86 -7.25
C ALA A 3 28.91 -6.69 -8.05
N LEU A 4 28.47 -6.88 -9.30
CA LEU A 4 27.07 -7.17 -9.67
C LEU A 4 26.03 -6.21 -9.06
N GLY A 5 25.79 -5.09 -9.76
CA GLY A 5 24.50 -4.40 -9.77
C GLY A 5 23.93 -4.43 -11.19
N PHE A 6 22.63 -4.69 -11.33
CA PHE A 6 21.96 -4.87 -12.64
C PHE A 6 20.67 -4.04 -12.75
N PRO A 7 20.21 -3.69 -13.97
CA PRO A 7 20.18 -2.26 -14.30
C PRO A 7 18.84 -1.75 -14.87
N SER A 8 18.72 -0.42 -14.93
CA SER A 8 17.73 0.27 -15.75
C SER A 8 18.11 0.22 -17.24
N LEU A 9 17.22 -0.32 -18.08
CA LEU A 9 17.36 -0.27 -19.54
C LEU A 9 16.66 0.97 -20.13
N ASN A 10 17.45 1.86 -20.74
CA ASN A 10 17.31 2.24 -22.17
C ASN A 10 18.21 3.44 -22.52
N THR A 11 19.12 3.25 -23.46
CA THR A 11 19.89 4.32 -24.11
C THR A 11 20.11 3.96 -25.57
N HIS A 12 19.69 4.82 -26.50
CA HIS A 12 20.17 4.77 -27.89
C HIS A 12 21.34 5.75 -28.06
N THR A 13 22.41 5.27 -28.69
CA THR A 13 23.66 5.99 -28.93
C THR A 13 23.51 7.04 -30.04
N ILE A 14 24.28 8.12 -29.96
CA ILE A 14 25.19 8.54 -31.06
C ILE A 14 26.34 9.39 -30.50
N SER A 15 27.49 9.30 -31.17
CA SER A 15 28.78 9.84 -30.75
C SER A 15 28.89 11.36 -30.88
N CYS A 16 29.77 11.99 -30.08
CA CYS A 16 30.54 13.14 -30.53
C CYS A 16 31.90 13.21 -29.81
N SER A 17 32.91 13.82 -30.46
CA SER A 17 34.33 13.76 -30.05
C SER A 17 34.90 15.10 -29.58
N SER A 18 36.14 15.07 -29.07
CA SER A 18 36.81 16.16 -28.36
C SER A 18 37.27 17.35 -29.20
N PHE A 19 37.21 18.57 -28.66
CA PHE A 19 38.25 19.59 -28.91
C PHE A 19 38.45 20.61 -27.78
N ARG A 20 39.54 21.41 -27.87
CA ARG A 20 39.97 22.46 -26.92
C ARG A 20 39.51 23.86 -27.36
N GLN A 21 39.32 24.79 -26.41
CA GLN A 21 40.00 26.11 -26.28
C GLN A 21 39.37 26.97 -25.15
N ARG A 22 40.16 27.53 -24.20
CA ARG A 22 40.88 28.85 -24.14
C ARG A 22 39.99 30.08 -23.85
N THR A 23 40.53 30.96 -22.98
CA THR A 23 39.96 32.21 -22.45
C THR A 23 40.34 33.46 -23.26
N PRO A 24 39.55 34.55 -23.16
CA PRO A 24 40.04 35.93 -23.24
C PRO A 24 39.72 36.76 -21.97
N THR A 25 40.05 38.06 -21.95
CA THR A 25 40.24 38.85 -20.69
C THR A 25 39.92 40.36 -20.83
N LYS A 26 39.58 41.02 -19.69
CA LYS A 26 39.63 42.47 -19.35
C LYS A 26 38.52 43.46 -19.83
N LEU A 27 37.78 44.04 -18.85
CA LEU A 27 37.74 45.46 -18.38
C LEU A 27 37.58 46.66 -19.39
N PRO A 28 37.28 47.92 -18.97
CA PRO A 28 36.81 48.47 -17.65
C PRO A 28 35.63 49.50 -17.72
N TYR A 29 35.09 49.93 -16.56
CA TYR A 29 34.74 51.34 -16.26
C TYR A 29 34.62 51.58 -14.73
N GLU A 30 34.60 52.84 -14.29
CA GLU A 30 34.47 53.28 -12.87
C GLU A 30 32.99 53.36 -12.40
N THR A 31 32.58 53.73 -11.18
CA THR A 31 33.16 54.51 -10.04
C THR A 31 32.43 54.05 -8.73
N SER A 32 32.60 54.52 -7.47
CA SER A 32 33.31 55.66 -6.83
C SER A 32 33.69 55.40 -5.34
N HIS A 33 33.87 56.48 -4.58
CA HIS A 33 34.38 56.64 -3.20
C HIS A 33 33.49 56.15 -2.04
N PHE A 34 34.09 55.66 -0.94
CA PHE A 34 34.41 56.52 0.23
C PHE A 34 35.39 55.84 1.21
N SER A 35 36.08 56.64 2.03
CA SER A 35 37.16 56.19 2.94
C SER A 35 36.78 56.27 4.41
N SER A 36 37.28 55.35 5.24
CA SER A 36 37.57 55.58 6.66
C SER A 36 38.49 54.48 7.24
N SER A 37 39.36 54.85 8.17
CA SER A 37 40.35 53.96 8.78
C SER A 37 40.32 54.03 10.31
N SER A 38 40.41 52.88 10.97
CA SER A 38 40.72 52.76 12.40
C SER A 38 41.37 51.39 12.67
N SER A 39 42.03 51.22 13.81
CA SER A 39 43.09 50.20 13.93
C SER A 39 43.14 49.47 15.28
N LYS A 40 43.05 48.12 15.22
CA LYS A 40 43.49 47.15 16.26
C LYS A 40 42.65 47.22 17.57
N PRO A 41 42.79 46.27 18.53
CA PRO A 41 43.73 45.15 18.64
C PRO A 41 43.10 43.74 18.61
N LYS A 42 43.94 42.71 18.81
CA LYS A 42 43.55 41.29 18.87
C LYS A 42 43.10 40.90 20.29
N GLY A 43 41.96 40.23 20.42
CA GLY A 43 41.57 39.51 21.64
C GLY A 43 42.01 38.03 21.63
N PRO A 44 42.06 37.36 22.79
CA PRO A 44 42.48 35.96 22.90
C PRO A 44 41.40 34.97 22.41
N SER A 45 41.84 33.79 21.97
CA SER A 45 40.95 32.71 21.51
C SER A 45 40.42 31.90 22.69
N TYR A 46 39.14 32.05 23.02
CA TYR A 46 38.43 31.14 23.92
C TYR A 46 37.85 29.98 23.11
N ARG A 47 38.43 28.78 23.29
CA ARG A 47 38.12 27.59 22.51
C ARG A 47 36.84 26.91 23.02
N THR A 48 35.67 27.41 22.64
CA THR A 48 34.39 26.75 22.92
C THR A 48 34.35 25.37 22.26
N HIS A 49 34.49 24.32 23.07
CA HIS A 49 34.22 22.95 22.66
C HIS A 49 32.71 22.77 22.48
N HIS A 50 32.21 23.10 21.29
CA HIS A 50 30.85 22.80 20.88
C HIS A 50 30.65 21.28 20.82
N PHE A 51 30.18 20.70 21.93
CA PHE A 51 29.75 19.31 21.98
C PHE A 51 28.58 19.14 21.02
N ARG A 52 28.86 18.60 19.83
CA ARG A 52 27.91 18.49 18.72
C ARG A 52 26.88 17.41 19.01
N ARG A 53 25.93 17.73 19.89
CA ARG A 53 24.80 16.88 20.29
C ARG A 53 24.08 16.43 19.03
N SER A 54 24.22 15.15 18.70
CA SER A 54 23.69 14.52 17.48
C SER A 54 22.18 14.34 17.58
N ALA A 55 21.45 15.43 17.46
CA ALA A 55 19.99 15.46 17.52
C ALA A 55 19.38 14.72 16.32
N THR A 56 18.83 13.54 16.60
CA THR A 56 17.61 13.00 15.98
C THR A 56 17.53 13.03 14.44
N ARG A 57 18.53 12.46 13.75
CA ARG A 57 18.44 12.26 12.29
C ARG A 57 17.27 11.35 11.87
N MET A 58 16.93 10.36 12.71
CA MET A 58 16.00 9.27 12.37
C MET A 58 14.55 9.69 12.10
N GLN A 59 14.13 10.88 12.55
CA GLN A 59 12.74 11.31 12.37
C GLN A 59 12.52 11.95 10.98
N ALA A 60 13.43 12.81 10.53
CA ALA A 60 13.38 13.41 9.19
C ALA A 60 13.42 12.35 8.08
N ASP A 61 14.28 11.33 8.22
CA ASP A 61 14.41 10.24 7.24
C ASP A 61 13.09 9.43 7.04
N ASN A 62 12.16 9.43 8.02
CA ASN A 62 10.84 8.79 7.89
C ASN A 62 9.77 9.74 7.34
N GLU A 63 9.74 11.00 7.80
CA GLU A 63 8.82 12.02 7.28
C GLU A 63 9.04 12.26 5.77
N ASP A 64 10.30 12.30 5.32
CA ASP A 64 10.64 12.36 3.89
C ASP A 64 10.23 11.09 3.12
N PHE A 65 10.24 9.91 3.76
CA PHE A 65 9.77 8.67 3.13
C PHE A 65 8.26 8.67 2.92
N GLU A 66 7.47 9.13 3.91
CA GLU A 66 6.01 9.25 3.80
C GLU A 66 5.61 10.33 2.77
N LEU A 67 6.28 11.49 2.78
CA LEU A 67 6.08 12.54 1.77
C LEU A 67 6.43 12.06 0.36
N LYS A 68 7.49 11.25 0.22
CA LYS A 68 7.82 10.61 -1.06
C LYS A 68 6.75 9.59 -1.47
N GLN A 69 6.33 8.70 -0.57
CA GLN A 69 5.30 7.70 -0.84
C GLN A 69 3.97 8.35 -1.27
N MET A 70 3.58 9.46 -0.64
CA MET A 70 2.40 10.25 -1.03
C MET A 70 2.55 10.85 -2.45
N ARG A 71 3.72 11.39 -2.79
CA ARG A 71 4.00 11.90 -4.15
C ARG A 71 3.96 10.78 -5.20
N ASP A 72 4.57 9.63 -4.89
CA ASP A 72 4.62 8.47 -5.78
C ASP A 72 3.22 7.85 -5.99
N MET A 73 2.39 7.80 -4.94
CA MET A 73 0.97 7.41 -5.04
C MET A 73 0.14 8.41 -5.87
N ALA A 74 0.36 9.72 -5.68
CA ALA A 74 -0.33 10.74 -6.47
C ALA A 74 0.08 10.70 -7.96
N ALA A 75 1.35 10.39 -8.25
CA ALA A 75 1.84 10.17 -9.61
C ALA A 75 1.30 8.86 -10.21
N ALA A 76 1.18 7.78 -9.43
CA ALA A 76 0.56 6.54 -9.85
C ALA A 76 -0.93 6.73 -10.19
N LYS A 77 -1.70 7.40 -9.33
CA LYS A 77 -3.10 7.72 -9.59
C LYS A 77 -3.26 8.51 -10.89
N LYS A 78 -2.44 9.56 -11.11
CA LYS A 78 -2.47 10.34 -12.37
C LYS A 78 -2.16 9.51 -13.62
N ARG A 79 -1.28 8.49 -13.52
CA ARG A 79 -1.04 7.52 -14.62
C ARG A 79 -2.28 6.65 -14.87
N TRP A 80 -2.90 6.13 -13.83
CA TRP A 80 -4.09 5.27 -13.92
C TRP A 80 -5.32 6.03 -14.44
N ASP A 81 -5.57 7.25 -13.94
CA ASP A 81 -6.62 8.15 -14.44
C ASP A 81 -6.40 8.44 -15.95
N ALA A 82 -5.14 8.55 -16.41
CA ALA A 82 -4.82 8.68 -17.82
C ALA A 82 -5.04 7.38 -18.62
N LEU A 83 -4.75 6.19 -18.08
CA LEU A 83 -5.05 4.91 -18.76
C LEU A 83 -6.55 4.72 -19.02
N ILE A 84 -7.40 5.15 -18.08
CA ILE A 84 -8.87 5.17 -18.28
C ILE A 84 -9.25 6.19 -19.35
N ARG A 85 -8.81 7.45 -19.19
CA ARG A 85 -9.17 8.56 -20.10
C ARG A 85 -8.69 8.34 -21.54
N ASP A 86 -7.54 7.70 -21.71
CA ASP A 86 -6.97 7.35 -23.02
C ASP A 86 -7.62 6.08 -23.63
N GLY A 87 -8.64 5.49 -22.97
CA GLY A 87 -9.39 4.32 -23.46
C GLY A 87 -8.63 2.99 -23.42
N LYS A 88 -7.42 2.96 -22.84
CA LYS A 88 -6.52 1.79 -22.79
C LYS A 88 -7.01 0.72 -21.80
N VAL A 89 -7.69 1.17 -20.74
CA VAL A 89 -8.34 0.30 -19.75
C VAL A 89 -9.80 0.72 -19.67
N LYS A 90 -10.71 -0.19 -20.03
CA LYS A 90 -12.15 0.10 -20.12
C LYS A 90 -12.78 -0.08 -18.74
N PRO A 91 -13.34 0.97 -18.10
CA PRO A 91 -14.06 0.79 -16.84
C PRO A 91 -15.36 0.00 -17.09
N LEU A 92 -15.70 -0.90 -16.17
CA LEU A 92 -16.99 -1.58 -16.09
C LEU A 92 -17.53 -1.48 -14.66
N THR A 93 -18.85 -1.32 -14.52
CA THR A 93 -19.51 -1.59 -13.24
C THR A 93 -19.50 -3.09 -12.93
N PRO A 94 -19.67 -3.51 -11.66
CA PRO A 94 -19.75 -4.94 -11.31
C PRO A 94 -20.87 -5.68 -12.07
N ARG A 95 -22.01 -5.02 -12.28
CA ARG A 95 -23.14 -5.54 -13.04
C ARG A 95 -22.84 -5.76 -14.53
N GLU A 96 -22.17 -4.80 -15.18
CA GLU A 96 -21.72 -4.96 -16.56
C GLU A 96 -20.65 -6.05 -16.69
N ALA A 97 -19.75 -6.17 -15.70
CA ALA A 97 -18.80 -7.27 -15.63
C ALA A 97 -19.51 -8.63 -15.49
N GLY A 98 -20.56 -8.72 -14.67
CA GLY A 98 -21.41 -9.90 -14.55
C GLY A 98 -22.05 -10.32 -15.87
N TYR A 99 -22.69 -9.38 -16.57
CA TYR A 99 -23.24 -9.65 -17.91
C TYR A 99 -22.14 -10.03 -18.92
N ALA A 100 -20.96 -9.41 -18.86
CA ALA A 100 -19.85 -9.73 -19.76
C ALA A 100 -19.24 -11.12 -19.53
N ILE A 101 -19.24 -11.61 -18.28
CA ILE A 101 -18.85 -12.99 -17.94
C ILE A 101 -19.93 -13.96 -18.45
N GLN A 102 -21.21 -13.70 -18.15
CA GLN A 102 -22.32 -14.62 -18.47
C GLN A 102 -22.65 -14.71 -19.98
N LEU A 103 -22.61 -13.60 -20.71
CA LEU A 103 -23.06 -13.53 -22.10
C LEU A 103 -21.91 -13.67 -23.11
N SER A 104 -20.72 -13.17 -22.78
CA SER A 104 -19.56 -13.15 -23.68
C SER A 104 -18.38 -14.02 -23.21
N ASN A 105 -18.56 -14.83 -22.16
CA ASN A 105 -17.54 -15.76 -21.60
C ASN A 105 -16.18 -15.09 -21.35
N LYS A 106 -16.15 -13.79 -21.01
CA LYS A 106 -14.91 -13.05 -20.76
C LYS A 106 -14.27 -13.53 -19.46
N THR A 107 -12.95 -13.66 -19.47
CA THR A 107 -12.24 -14.19 -18.30
C THR A 107 -12.13 -13.11 -17.23
N LEU A 108 -12.61 -13.43 -16.03
CA LEU A 108 -12.39 -12.63 -14.83
C LEU A 108 -11.09 -13.06 -14.14
N LEU A 109 -10.13 -12.15 -14.06
CA LEU A 109 -8.87 -12.27 -13.33
C LEU A 109 -9.02 -11.61 -11.95
N ASP A 110 -8.99 -12.41 -10.89
CA ASP A 110 -8.98 -11.90 -9.51
C ASP A 110 -7.54 -11.76 -9.01
N VAL A 111 -7.14 -10.52 -8.70
CA VAL A 111 -5.78 -10.18 -8.26
C VAL A 111 -5.66 -9.98 -6.75
N ARG A 112 -6.70 -10.34 -5.96
CA ARG A 112 -6.66 -10.27 -4.49
C ARG A 112 -5.65 -11.23 -3.87
N PRO A 113 -5.09 -10.90 -2.69
CA PRO A 113 -4.24 -11.81 -1.92
C PRO A 113 -5.01 -13.05 -1.46
N SER A 114 -4.26 -14.10 -1.13
CA SER A 114 -4.81 -15.40 -0.73
C SER A 114 -5.80 -15.34 0.44
N ALA A 115 -5.63 -14.40 1.38
CA ALA A 115 -6.51 -14.20 2.53
C ALA A 115 -7.93 -13.72 2.16
N GLU A 116 -8.05 -12.82 1.18
CA GLU A 116 -9.34 -12.29 0.72
C GLU A 116 -10.05 -13.27 -0.23
N HIS A 117 -9.29 -13.92 -1.11
CA HIS A 117 -9.83 -14.91 -2.04
C HIS A 117 -10.49 -16.09 -1.31
N LYS A 118 -9.88 -16.59 -0.24
CA LYS A 118 -10.43 -17.70 0.57
C LYS A 118 -11.79 -17.40 1.22
N LYS A 119 -12.15 -16.13 1.39
CA LYS A 119 -13.43 -15.71 2.01
C LYS A 119 -14.60 -15.73 1.02
N ALA A 120 -14.37 -15.30 -0.22
CA ALA A 120 -15.35 -15.29 -1.30
C ALA A 120 -14.63 -15.11 -2.63
N TRP A 121 -15.05 -15.80 -3.69
CA TRP A 121 -14.57 -15.62 -5.07
C TRP A 121 -15.74 -15.67 -6.07
N VAL A 122 -15.49 -15.24 -7.31
CA VAL A 122 -16.51 -15.26 -8.37
C VAL A 122 -16.39 -16.59 -9.13
N LYS A 123 -17.52 -17.23 -9.40
CA LYS A 123 -17.58 -18.49 -10.14
C LYS A 123 -16.88 -18.37 -11.50
N GLY A 124 -15.97 -19.30 -11.78
CA GLY A 124 -15.18 -19.31 -13.04
C GLY A 124 -14.09 -18.24 -13.14
N SER A 125 -13.87 -17.42 -12.10
CA SER A 125 -12.73 -16.49 -12.07
C SER A 125 -11.40 -17.25 -11.91
N THR A 126 -10.36 -16.73 -12.55
CA THR A 126 -8.99 -17.22 -12.35
C THR A 126 -8.28 -16.35 -11.33
N TRP A 127 -7.85 -16.95 -10.23
CA TRP A 127 -7.07 -16.29 -9.20
C TRP A 127 -5.57 -16.24 -9.56
N ILE A 128 -4.99 -15.03 -9.60
CA ILE A 128 -3.53 -14.81 -9.65
C ILE A 128 -3.22 -13.54 -8.82
N PRO A 129 -2.68 -13.66 -7.61
CA PRO A 129 -2.45 -12.51 -6.73
C PRO A 129 -1.33 -11.61 -7.26
N ILE A 130 -1.60 -10.31 -7.45
CA ILE A 130 -0.56 -9.31 -7.75
C ILE A 130 0.23 -8.92 -6.48
N PHE A 131 -0.44 -8.97 -5.32
CA PHE A 131 0.21 -8.96 -4.02
C PHE A 131 -0.29 -10.14 -3.19
N ASP A 132 0.58 -10.74 -2.39
CA ASP A 132 0.20 -11.76 -1.40
C ASP A 132 0.89 -11.46 -0.06
N VAL A 133 0.61 -12.28 0.96
CA VAL A 133 1.29 -12.15 2.27
C VAL A 133 2.77 -12.49 2.11
N GLY A 134 3.66 -11.57 2.49
CA GLY A 134 5.10 -11.80 2.45
C GLY A 134 5.57 -12.71 3.59
N ASP A 135 5.97 -13.94 3.23
CA ASP A 135 6.65 -14.90 4.11
C ASP A 135 8.18 -14.70 4.13
N GLU A 136 8.72 -13.83 3.27
CA GLU A 136 10.14 -13.45 3.31
C GLU A 136 10.42 -12.64 4.59
N PHE A 137 11.16 -13.25 5.53
CA PHE A 137 11.63 -12.64 6.76
C PHE A 137 12.81 -11.66 6.51
N ASP A 138 12.67 -10.71 5.59
CA ASP A 138 13.60 -9.60 5.50
C ASP A 138 13.51 -8.74 6.77
N VAL A 139 14.64 -8.63 7.46
CA VAL A 139 14.78 -7.89 8.73
C VAL A 139 14.43 -6.40 8.55
N GLY A 140 14.66 -5.84 7.35
CA GLY A 140 14.21 -4.50 6.98
C GLY A 140 12.68 -4.38 6.99
N THR A 141 11.97 -5.25 6.25
CA THR A 141 10.50 -5.23 6.19
C THR A 141 9.82 -5.60 7.50
N LEU A 142 10.42 -6.43 8.36
CA LEU A 142 9.82 -6.81 9.64
C LEU A 142 9.51 -5.58 10.53
N SER A 143 10.41 -4.59 10.54
CA SER A 143 10.18 -3.31 11.25
C SER A 143 8.93 -2.57 10.76
N ARG A 144 8.70 -2.56 9.44
CA ARG A 144 7.53 -1.96 8.78
C ARG A 144 6.26 -2.79 8.98
N LYS A 145 6.37 -4.12 9.02
CA LYS A 145 5.29 -5.07 9.34
C LYS A 145 4.78 -4.84 10.76
N ILE A 146 5.69 -4.65 11.72
CA ILE A 146 5.37 -4.31 13.12
C ILE A 146 4.79 -2.88 13.23
N MET A 147 5.41 -1.88 12.60
CA MET A 147 4.94 -0.49 12.68
C MET A 147 3.57 -0.30 12.00
N GLY A 148 3.33 -0.97 10.87
CA GLY A 148 2.01 -0.99 10.23
C GLY A 148 0.96 -1.72 11.09
N PHE A 149 1.35 -2.79 11.79
CA PHE A 149 0.46 -3.47 12.73
C PHE A 149 0.06 -2.55 13.89
N THR A 150 1.02 -1.89 14.56
CA THR A 150 0.74 -0.99 15.70
C THR A 150 -0.01 0.29 15.31
N MET A 151 0.26 0.86 14.14
CA MET A 151 -0.45 2.05 13.60
C MET A 151 -1.90 1.78 13.12
N GLY A 152 -2.41 0.55 13.26
CA GLY A 152 -3.81 0.23 12.95
C GLY A 152 -4.03 -1.01 12.07
N GLY A 153 -2.97 -1.67 11.62
CA GLY A 153 -3.05 -2.96 10.92
C GLY A 153 -3.69 -4.05 11.79
N TRP A 154 -3.47 -4.02 13.11
CA TRP A 154 -4.15 -4.94 14.05
C TRP A 154 -5.68 -4.75 14.11
N TRP A 155 -6.12 -3.49 14.05
CA TRP A 155 -7.54 -3.13 14.07
C TRP A 155 -8.24 -3.46 12.75
N SER A 156 -7.68 -3.00 11.64
CA SER A 156 -8.22 -3.18 10.29
C SER A 156 -8.02 -4.60 9.73
N GLY A 157 -7.08 -5.36 10.29
CA GLY A 157 -6.72 -6.71 9.85
C GLY A 157 -6.10 -6.81 8.45
N VAL A 158 -5.77 -5.69 7.82
CA VAL A 158 -5.15 -5.68 6.49
C VAL A 158 -3.72 -6.22 6.62
N PRO A 159 -3.38 -7.37 6.01
CA PRO A 159 -2.04 -7.93 6.12
C PRO A 159 -1.01 -7.03 5.40
N THR A 160 0.24 -7.05 5.86
CA THR A 160 1.34 -6.42 5.11
C THR A 160 1.60 -7.23 3.84
N LEU A 161 1.17 -6.69 2.71
CA LEU A 161 1.24 -7.32 1.40
C LEU A 161 2.57 -7.02 0.69
N ALA A 162 3.15 -8.03 0.05
CA ALA A 162 4.34 -7.93 -0.79
C ALA A 162 3.97 -8.17 -2.27
N TYR A 163 4.69 -7.54 -3.20
CA TYR A 163 4.43 -7.68 -4.64
C TYR A 163 4.91 -9.04 -5.16
N ASN A 164 4.07 -9.73 -5.93
CA ASN A 164 4.38 -11.05 -6.44
C ASN A 164 5.09 -10.96 -7.81
N ASN A 165 6.41 -11.13 -7.81
CA ASN A 165 7.22 -11.13 -9.04
C ASN A 165 6.79 -12.20 -10.07
N GLN A 166 6.10 -13.27 -9.65
CA GLN A 166 5.57 -14.31 -10.54
C GLN A 166 4.21 -13.96 -11.18
N PHE A 167 3.62 -12.80 -10.84
CA PHE A 167 2.28 -12.40 -11.33
C PHE A 167 2.19 -12.44 -12.86
N LEU A 168 3.10 -11.76 -13.56
CA LEU A 168 3.09 -11.73 -15.03
C LEU A 168 3.30 -13.10 -15.66
N SER A 169 4.23 -13.92 -15.15
CA SER A 169 4.51 -15.25 -15.67
C SER A 169 3.27 -16.16 -15.63
N LYS A 170 2.53 -16.13 -14.52
CA LYS A 170 1.30 -16.92 -14.33
C LYS A 170 0.12 -16.43 -15.17
N VAL A 171 0.14 -15.17 -15.61
CA VAL A 171 -0.84 -14.62 -16.57
C VAL A 171 -0.47 -15.04 -17.99
N ASP A 172 0.79 -14.87 -18.42
CA ASP A 172 1.27 -15.27 -19.77
C ASP A 172 1.16 -16.77 -20.02
N GLU A 173 1.31 -17.60 -18.98
CA GLU A 173 1.10 -19.05 -19.05
C GLU A 173 -0.36 -19.44 -19.31
N LYS A 174 -1.33 -18.64 -18.84
CA LYS A 174 -2.77 -18.96 -18.90
C LYS A 174 -3.54 -18.24 -19.99
N PHE A 175 -3.10 -17.06 -20.42
CA PHE A 175 -3.90 -16.16 -21.25
C PHE A 175 -3.08 -15.58 -22.42
N PRO A 176 -3.47 -15.81 -23.69
CA PRO A 176 -2.88 -15.10 -24.81
C PRO A 176 -3.21 -13.59 -24.75
N LYS A 177 -2.33 -12.75 -25.30
CA LYS A 177 -2.30 -11.29 -25.08
C LYS A 177 -3.49 -10.52 -25.68
N ASP A 178 -4.21 -11.15 -26.60
CA ASP A 178 -5.42 -10.64 -27.23
C ASP A 178 -6.70 -10.96 -26.44
N THR A 179 -6.61 -11.75 -25.35
CA THR A 179 -7.77 -12.14 -24.53
C THR A 179 -8.45 -10.93 -23.89
N ASP A 180 -9.78 -10.91 -23.94
CA ASP A 180 -10.62 -10.02 -23.15
C ASP A 180 -10.54 -10.38 -21.64
N LEU A 181 -9.70 -9.66 -20.91
CA LEU A 181 -9.46 -9.84 -19.47
C LEU A 181 -10.17 -8.77 -18.65
N ILE A 182 -11.11 -9.19 -17.82
CA ILE A 182 -11.73 -8.36 -16.79
C ILE A 182 -10.90 -8.51 -15.52
N VAL A 183 -10.37 -7.43 -14.97
CA VAL A 183 -9.48 -7.46 -13.78
C VAL A 183 -10.22 -6.89 -12.58
N ALA A 184 -10.38 -7.72 -11.55
CA ALA A 184 -11.06 -7.38 -10.31
C ALA A 184 -10.15 -7.48 -9.08
N CYS A 185 -10.44 -6.64 -8.10
CA CYS A 185 -9.99 -6.82 -6.73
C CYS A 185 -11.07 -6.26 -5.79
N GLN A 186 -10.82 -6.23 -4.47
CA GLN A 186 -11.81 -5.75 -3.51
C GLN A 186 -12.34 -4.34 -3.83
N ARG A 187 -11.45 -3.33 -3.92
CA ARG A 187 -11.80 -1.88 -3.99
C ARG A 187 -11.38 -1.18 -5.29
N GLY A 188 -11.16 -1.94 -6.37
CA GLY A 188 -10.65 -1.45 -7.66
C GLY A 188 -9.18 -0.98 -7.70
N LEU A 189 -8.59 -0.48 -6.60
CA LEU A 189 -7.25 0.13 -6.61
C LEU A 189 -6.11 -0.84 -6.96
N ARG A 190 -6.19 -2.12 -6.56
CA ARG A 190 -5.16 -3.12 -6.91
C ARG A 190 -5.35 -3.68 -8.32
N SER A 191 -6.58 -3.75 -8.82
CA SER A 191 -6.85 -4.20 -10.20
C SER A 191 -6.44 -3.16 -11.24
N ILE A 192 -6.57 -1.86 -10.99
CA ILE A 192 -6.07 -0.85 -11.94
C ILE A 192 -4.53 -0.80 -12.00
N ALA A 193 -3.84 -1.02 -10.86
CA ALA A 193 -2.40 -1.23 -10.84
C ALA A 193 -1.99 -2.49 -11.63
N ALA A 194 -2.75 -3.58 -11.52
CA ALA A 194 -2.55 -4.77 -12.34
C ALA A 194 -2.81 -4.51 -13.83
N CYS A 195 -3.83 -3.72 -14.20
CA CYS A 195 -4.06 -3.31 -15.58
C CYS A 195 -2.89 -2.51 -16.16
N GLU A 196 -2.24 -1.64 -15.40
CA GLU A 196 -1.01 -0.95 -15.85
C GLU A 196 0.12 -1.95 -16.13
N VAL A 197 0.34 -2.91 -15.23
CA VAL A 197 1.37 -3.95 -15.38
C VAL A 197 1.09 -4.86 -16.59
N LEU A 198 -0.17 -5.25 -16.80
CA LEU A 198 -0.59 -6.06 -17.95
C LEU A 198 -0.52 -5.29 -19.27
N TYR A 199 -0.93 -4.02 -19.29
CA TYR A 199 -0.83 -3.17 -20.48
C TYR A 199 0.64 -3.02 -20.94
N ASN A 200 1.55 -2.85 -19.99
CA ASN A 200 2.99 -2.79 -20.25
C ASN A 200 3.58 -4.15 -20.72
N ALA A 201 2.98 -5.28 -20.35
CA ALA A 201 3.33 -6.61 -20.85
C ALA A 201 2.73 -6.94 -22.25
N GLY A 202 1.90 -6.03 -22.79
CA GLY A 202 1.36 -6.09 -24.15
C GLY A 202 -0.15 -6.37 -24.26
N TYR A 203 -0.85 -6.64 -23.15
CA TYR A 203 -2.28 -6.94 -23.15
C TYR A 203 -3.09 -5.70 -23.55
N ARG A 204 -4.00 -5.85 -24.51
CA ARG A 204 -4.79 -4.73 -25.07
C ARG A 204 -6.24 -4.69 -24.62
N ASN A 205 -6.86 -5.84 -24.43
CA ASN A 205 -8.29 -5.93 -24.10
C ASN A 205 -8.53 -6.01 -22.58
N LEU A 206 -8.10 -4.94 -21.89
CA LEU A 206 -8.17 -4.84 -20.43
C LEU A 206 -9.43 -4.08 -19.98
N PHE A 207 -10.22 -4.73 -19.14
CA PHE A 207 -11.41 -4.16 -18.50
C PHE A 207 -11.18 -4.09 -16.98
N TRP A 208 -11.57 -2.99 -16.35
CA TRP A 208 -11.37 -2.75 -14.92
C TRP A 208 -12.70 -2.62 -14.19
N VAL A 209 -12.92 -3.45 -13.17
CA VAL A 209 -14.13 -3.36 -12.34
C VAL A 209 -14.04 -2.15 -11.41
N GLN A 210 -14.79 -1.10 -11.72
CA GLN A 210 -14.89 0.12 -10.94
C GLN A 210 -15.52 -0.18 -9.56
N GLY A 211 -14.90 0.33 -8.50
CA GLY A 211 -15.29 0.00 -7.11
C GLY A 211 -14.87 -1.41 -6.67
N GLY A 212 -14.58 -2.32 -7.59
CA GLY A 212 -14.20 -3.70 -7.31
C GLY A 212 -15.37 -4.57 -6.81
N LEU A 213 -15.05 -5.74 -6.27
CA LEU A 213 -16.04 -6.70 -5.75
C LEU A 213 -16.80 -6.17 -4.52
N GLU A 214 -16.25 -5.17 -3.81
CA GLU A 214 -16.91 -4.48 -2.70
C GLU A 214 -18.16 -3.69 -3.15
N ALA A 215 -18.20 -3.27 -4.42
CA ALA A 215 -19.32 -2.55 -5.02
C ALA A 215 -20.38 -3.46 -5.66
N ALA A 216 -20.12 -4.76 -5.79
CA ALA A 216 -21.04 -5.72 -6.42
C ALA A 216 -22.21 -6.07 -5.50
N GLU A 217 -23.42 -6.19 -6.04
CA GLU A 217 -24.54 -6.83 -5.33
C GLU A 217 -24.40 -8.37 -5.42
N GLU A 218 -25.17 -9.16 -4.65
CA GLU A 218 -25.01 -10.63 -4.68
C GLU A 218 -25.62 -11.27 -5.94
N GLU A 219 -26.45 -10.49 -6.63
CA GLU A 219 -27.14 -10.78 -7.88
C GLU A 219 -26.28 -10.43 -9.12
N ASP A 220 -25.32 -9.52 -9.00
CA ASP A 220 -24.46 -9.08 -10.11
C ASP A 220 -23.45 -10.16 -10.52
N LEU A 221 -22.87 -10.86 -9.53
CA LEU A 221 -21.76 -11.79 -9.71
C LEU A 221 -22.02 -13.09 -8.94
N VAL A 222 -22.02 -14.22 -9.66
CA VAL A 222 -22.24 -15.54 -9.06
C VAL A 222 -21.12 -15.85 -8.06
N ARG A 223 -21.48 -15.86 -6.78
CA ARG A 223 -20.56 -15.99 -5.64
C ARG A 223 -20.30 -17.45 -5.27
N GLU A 224 -19.04 -17.75 -4.97
CA GLU A 224 -18.60 -18.99 -4.33
C GLU A 224 -17.79 -18.67 -3.06
N GLY A 225 -17.85 -19.54 -2.06
CA GLY A 225 -17.21 -19.35 -0.74
C GLY A 225 -18.16 -18.95 0.41
N PRO A 226 -17.64 -18.86 1.65
CA PRO A 226 -18.46 -18.70 2.86
C PRO A 226 -18.98 -17.28 3.14
N GLN A 227 -18.28 -16.20 2.75
CA GLN A 227 -18.67 -14.82 3.05
C GLN A 227 -19.22 -14.09 1.79
N PRO A 228 -20.01 -13.02 1.94
CA PRO A 228 -20.37 -12.13 0.83
C PRO A 228 -19.18 -11.25 0.41
N PHE A 229 -19.13 -10.83 -0.87
CA PHE A 229 -18.01 -10.04 -1.41
C PHE A 229 -17.72 -8.76 -0.62
N LYS A 230 -18.77 -8.12 -0.11
CA LYS A 230 -18.68 -6.89 0.70
C LYS A 230 -17.81 -7.06 1.96
N PHE A 231 -17.80 -8.24 2.58
CA PHE A 231 -16.99 -8.51 3.79
C PHE A 231 -15.66 -9.22 3.51
N ALA A 232 -15.44 -9.72 2.28
CA ALA A 232 -14.24 -10.48 1.93
C ALA A 232 -12.92 -9.70 2.10
N GLY A 233 -12.96 -8.37 2.05
CA GLY A 233 -11.82 -7.48 2.28
C GLY A 233 -11.68 -6.91 3.70
N ILE A 234 -12.61 -7.23 4.61
CA ILE A 234 -12.57 -6.79 6.01
C ILE A 234 -11.78 -7.82 6.82
N GLY A 235 -11.10 -7.39 7.89
CA GLY A 235 -10.34 -8.30 8.76
C GLY A 235 -10.16 -7.80 10.19
N GLY A 236 -9.45 -8.62 10.97
CA GLY A 236 -8.93 -8.27 12.29
C GLY A 236 -10.01 -7.95 13.32
N VAL A 237 -9.67 -7.09 14.27
CA VAL A 237 -10.58 -6.71 15.36
C VAL A 237 -11.82 -5.99 14.82
N SER A 238 -11.70 -5.23 13.73
CA SER A 238 -12.83 -4.53 13.10
C SER A 238 -13.89 -5.49 12.55
N GLU A 239 -13.49 -6.62 11.94
CA GLU A 239 -14.41 -7.67 11.49
C GLU A 239 -15.16 -8.29 12.69
N PHE A 240 -14.44 -8.58 13.77
CA PHE A 240 -15.02 -9.20 14.96
C PHE A 240 -16.03 -8.28 15.69
N LEU A 241 -15.71 -6.99 15.84
CA LEU A 241 -16.56 -6.03 16.55
C LEU A 241 -17.71 -5.44 15.71
N GLY A 242 -17.74 -5.68 14.39
CA GLY A 242 -18.78 -5.12 13.51
C GLY A 242 -18.66 -3.62 13.26
N TRP A 243 -17.47 -3.05 13.50
CA TRP A 243 -17.27 -1.59 13.56
C TRP A 243 -17.33 -0.92 12.18
N THR A 244 -17.07 -1.67 11.11
CA THR A 244 -16.98 -1.12 9.75
C THR A 244 -18.31 -0.62 9.21
N ASP A 245 -18.29 0.41 8.36
CA ASP A 245 -19.48 1.00 7.76
C ASP A 245 -20.34 -0.01 6.99
N GLN A 246 -19.70 -0.99 6.36
CA GLN A 246 -20.37 -2.06 5.62
C GLN A 246 -21.11 -3.03 6.55
N GLN A 247 -20.49 -3.45 7.66
CA GLN A 247 -21.14 -4.30 8.65
C GLN A 247 -22.27 -3.55 9.36
N ARG A 248 -22.09 -2.25 9.64
CA ARG A 248 -23.16 -1.39 10.18
C ARG A 248 -24.32 -1.21 9.20
N ALA A 249 -24.04 -1.06 7.91
CA ALA A 249 -25.06 -0.97 6.86
C ALA A 249 -25.84 -2.29 6.66
N ALA A 250 -25.18 -3.44 6.77
CA ALA A 250 -25.86 -4.75 6.74
C ALA A 250 -26.67 -5.01 8.01
N ALA A 251 -26.11 -4.75 9.20
CA ALA A 251 -26.81 -4.84 10.47
C ALA A 251 -28.04 -3.90 10.57
N ALA A 252 -28.05 -2.81 9.81
CA ALA A 252 -29.23 -1.95 9.67
C ALA A 252 -30.34 -2.58 8.81
N LYS A 253 -30.01 -3.46 7.86
CA LYS A 253 -30.97 -4.26 7.07
C LYS A 253 -31.44 -5.51 7.82
N GLU A 254 -30.54 -6.19 8.53
CA GLU A 254 -30.80 -7.49 9.20
C GLU A 254 -31.37 -7.37 10.63
N GLY A 255 -31.65 -6.14 11.09
CA GLY A 255 -32.50 -5.88 12.25
C GLY A 255 -31.85 -6.08 13.62
N TRP A 256 -32.67 -6.34 14.64
CA TRP A 256 -32.26 -6.29 16.05
C TRP A 256 -31.26 -7.40 16.44
N GLY A 257 -31.33 -8.59 15.82
CA GLY A 257 -30.45 -9.72 16.17
C GLY A 257 -28.97 -9.40 15.94
N TYR A 258 -28.63 -8.79 14.81
CA TYR A 258 -27.26 -8.38 14.50
C TYR A 258 -26.73 -7.30 15.46
N ARG A 259 -27.59 -6.35 15.84
CA ARG A 259 -27.25 -5.32 16.84
C ARG A 259 -26.96 -5.94 18.20
N PHE A 260 -27.79 -6.89 18.65
CA PHE A 260 -27.58 -7.61 19.90
C PHE A 260 -26.28 -8.45 19.88
N MET A 261 -25.97 -9.11 18.77
CA MET A 261 -24.73 -9.88 18.62
C MET A 261 -23.48 -9.01 18.81
N PHE A 262 -23.43 -7.81 18.21
CA PHE A 262 -22.28 -6.91 18.40
C PHE A 262 -22.23 -6.31 19.82
N SER A 263 -23.39 -5.97 20.42
CA SER A 263 -23.44 -5.58 21.84
C SER A 263 -22.92 -6.69 22.77
N ALA A 264 -23.28 -7.95 22.52
CA ALA A 264 -22.81 -9.09 23.31
C ALA A 264 -21.29 -9.31 23.17
N ARG A 265 -20.73 -9.18 21.95
CA ARG A 265 -19.27 -9.23 21.75
C ARG A 265 -18.55 -8.10 22.49
N LEU A 266 -19.10 -6.89 22.44
CA LEU A 266 -18.55 -5.71 23.13
C LEU A 266 -18.59 -5.86 24.66
N VAL A 267 -19.69 -6.36 25.23
CA VAL A 267 -19.77 -6.71 26.67
C VAL A 267 -18.76 -7.82 27.02
N GLY A 268 -18.60 -8.83 26.17
CA GLY A 268 -17.58 -9.87 26.34
C GLY A 268 -16.15 -9.33 26.42
N VAL A 269 -15.82 -8.30 25.61
CA VAL A 269 -14.50 -7.63 25.67
C VAL A 269 -14.31 -6.90 27.01
N PHE A 270 -15.33 -6.22 27.54
CA PHE A 270 -15.26 -5.60 28.87
C PHE A 270 -15.04 -6.65 29.98
N LEU A 271 -15.81 -7.74 29.98
CA LEU A 271 -15.64 -8.82 30.97
C LEU A 271 -14.24 -9.46 30.92
N ILE A 272 -13.64 -9.60 29.73
CA ILE A 272 -12.26 -10.08 29.57
C ILE A 272 -11.26 -9.04 30.08
N ALA A 273 -11.47 -7.74 29.83
CA ALA A 273 -10.60 -6.67 30.31
C ALA A 273 -10.62 -6.59 31.86
N ASP A 274 -11.80 -6.67 32.48
CA ASP A 274 -11.96 -6.67 33.94
C ASP A 274 -11.32 -7.91 34.57
N ALA A 275 -11.50 -9.10 33.97
CA ALA A 275 -10.85 -10.33 34.43
C ALA A 275 -9.32 -10.27 34.33
N LEU A 276 -8.78 -9.68 33.24
CA LEU A 276 -7.34 -9.44 33.09
C LEU A 276 -6.82 -8.41 34.08
N PHE A 277 -7.59 -7.36 34.37
CA PHE A 277 -7.23 -6.34 35.36
C PHE A 277 -7.14 -6.94 36.77
N LEU A 278 -8.21 -7.62 37.22
CA LEU A 278 -8.24 -8.31 38.53
C LEU A 278 -7.15 -9.38 38.64
N GLY A 279 -6.96 -10.18 37.59
CA GLY A 279 -5.87 -11.16 37.51
C GLY A 279 -4.49 -10.52 37.62
N SER A 280 -4.27 -9.37 36.97
CA SER A 280 -3.00 -8.64 37.06
C SER A 280 -2.71 -8.11 38.46
N GLN A 281 -3.73 -7.62 39.18
CA GLN A 281 -3.58 -7.19 40.57
C GLN A 281 -3.21 -8.37 41.49
N GLN A 282 -3.91 -9.50 41.34
CA GLN A 282 -3.63 -10.70 42.13
C GLN A 282 -2.23 -11.28 41.86
N LEU A 283 -1.76 -11.21 40.61
CA LEU A 283 -0.41 -11.63 40.20
C LEU A 283 0.67 -10.66 40.73
N VAL A 284 0.39 -9.35 40.78
CA VAL A 284 1.28 -8.35 41.42
C VAL A 284 1.43 -8.61 42.92
N HIS A 285 0.34 -8.93 43.64
CA HIS A 285 0.42 -9.29 45.06
C HIS A 285 1.25 -10.57 45.26
N TYR A 286 1.00 -11.63 44.49
CA TYR A 286 1.76 -12.88 44.58
C TYR A 286 3.27 -12.70 44.29
N LEU A 287 3.63 -11.79 43.36
CA LEU A 287 5.02 -11.41 43.10
C LEU A 287 5.65 -10.52 44.18
N GLN A 288 4.84 -9.82 44.99
CA GLN A 288 5.33 -9.10 46.17
C GLN A 288 5.64 -10.09 47.30
N ASP A 289 4.73 -11.04 47.57
CA ASP A 289 4.89 -12.05 48.62
C ASP A 289 6.12 -12.95 48.41
N ILE A 290 6.37 -13.37 47.15
CA ILE A 290 7.57 -14.13 46.76
C ILE A 290 8.86 -13.31 46.93
N ARG A 291 8.78 -11.97 46.87
CA ARG A 291 9.95 -11.07 46.94
C ARG A 291 10.27 -10.62 48.38
N SER A 292 9.37 -10.87 49.32
CA SER A 292 9.57 -10.62 50.76
C SER A 292 10.17 -11.80 51.54
N HIS A 293 10.43 -12.93 50.86
CA HIS A 293 11.05 -14.14 51.41
C HIS A 293 12.46 -14.38 50.85
#